data_AF-A0A7X6JQH4-F1
#
_entry.id   AF-A0A7X6JQH4-F1
#
_cell.length_a   1.000
_cell.length_b   1.000
_cell.length_c   1.000
_cell.angle_alpha   90.00
_cell.angle_beta   90.00
_cell.angle_gamma   90.00
#
_symmetry.space_group_name_H-M   'P 1'
#
loop_
_entity.id
_entity.type
_entity.pdbx_description
1 polymer ?
#
loop_
_entity_poly.entity_id
_entity_poly.type
_entity_poly.pdbx_seq_one_letter_code
_entity_poly.pdbx_strand_id
1 'polypeptide(L)'
;MIVKGFQLLGVLFPIVVIVTADYFLKDVTPATPIYSGAASFMGVLGVTVMASMVYFVTVIPTSFILLKSENRDYFKFQNIGWKSVMFLNWAIILFCCVFVAFAIVSSFF
;
A
#
# COMPACT_ATOMS: atom_id res chain seq x y z
N MET A 1 14.16 4.61 -16.73
CA MET A 1 14.53 4.64 -15.29
C MET A 1 13.35 5.00 -14.39
N ILE A 2 12.57 6.03 -14.75
CA ILE A 2 11.42 6.54 -13.97
C ILE A 2 10.41 5.45 -13.56
N VAL A 3 10.01 4.55 -14.47
CA VAL A 3 9.05 3.46 -14.16
C VAL A 3 9.57 2.47 -13.12
N LYS A 4 10.87 2.14 -13.16
CA LYS A 4 11.50 1.28 -12.14
C LYS A 4 11.57 2.00 -10.78
N GLY A 5 11.81 3.31 -10.79
CA GLY A 5 11.77 4.15 -9.59
C GLY A 5 10.38 4.22 -8.96
N PHE A 6 9.33 4.39 -9.77
CA PHE A 6 7.94 4.36 -9.28
C PHE A 6 7.53 2.99 -8.73
N GLN A 7 8.00 1.89 -9.34
CA GLN A 7 7.77 0.56 -8.79
C GLN A 7 8.51 0.35 -7.47
N LEU A 8 9.76 0.79 -7.35
CA LEU A 8 10.51 0.72 -6.09
C LEU A 8 9.81 1.53 -4.99
N LEU A 9 9.35 2.75 -5.32
CA LEU A 9 8.55 3.58 -4.42
C LEU A 9 7.25 2.88 -4.01
N GLY A 10 6.59 2.20 -4.96
CA GLY A 10 5.45 1.34 -4.68
C GLY A 10 5.78 0.28 -3.65
N VAL A 11 6.86 -0.48 -3.82
CA VAL A 11 7.24 -1.57 -2.89
C VAL A 11 7.67 -1.06 -1.51
N LEU A 12 8.29 0.11 -1.42
CA LEU A 12 8.74 0.70 -0.16
C LEU A 12 7.57 1.23 0.69
N PHE A 13 6.45 1.59 0.08
CA PHE A 13 5.30 2.18 0.77
C PHE A 13 4.59 1.24 1.78
N PRO A 14 4.32 -0.03 1.45
CA PRO A 14 3.81 -1.02 2.42
C PRO A 14 4.71 -1.16 3.66
N ILE A 15 6.03 -1.07 3.47
CA ILE A 15 6.99 -1.12 4.57
C ILE A 15 6.79 0.10 5.48
N VAL A 16 6.60 1.29 4.90
CA VAL A 16 6.28 2.50 5.66
C VAL A 16 4.98 2.33 6.44
N VAL A 17 3.92 1.77 5.83
CA VAL A 17 2.64 1.53 6.52
C VAL A 17 2.82 0.56 7.70
N ILE A 18 3.55 -0.54 7.52
CA ILE A 18 3.82 -1.51 8.58
C ILE A 18 4.63 -0.89 9.72
N VAL A 19 5.72 -0.17 9.41
CA VAL A 19 6.55 0.51 10.41
C VAL A 19 5.74 1.57 11.16
N THR A 20 4.85 2.28 10.47
CA THR A 20 3.99 3.29 11.08
C THR A 20 2.94 2.66 11.98
N ALA A 21 2.35 1.53 11.56
CA ALA A 21 1.42 0.77 12.39
C ALA A 21 2.10 0.23 13.66
N ASP A 22 3.30 -0.34 13.53
CA ASP A 22 4.11 -0.76 14.68
C ASP A 22 4.36 0.44 15.61
N TYR A 23 4.83 1.57 15.08
CA TYR A 23 5.09 2.77 15.88
C TYR A 23 3.87 3.29 16.64
N PHE A 24 2.69 3.39 16.00
CA PHE A 24 1.48 3.93 16.63
C PHE A 24 0.78 2.94 17.57
N LEU A 25 0.91 1.63 17.33
CA LEU A 25 0.17 0.60 18.06
C LEU A 25 1.01 -0.13 19.11
N LYS A 26 2.34 0.01 19.11
CA LYS A 26 3.27 -0.70 20.00
C LYS A 26 2.89 -0.65 21.48
N ASP A 27 2.45 0.51 21.95
CA ASP A 27 2.13 0.73 23.36
C ASP A 27 0.62 0.65 23.67
N VAL A 28 -0.20 0.26 22.68
CA VAL A 28 -1.65 0.09 22.87
C VAL A 28 -1.91 -1.23 23.58
N THR A 29 -2.19 -1.13 24.88
CA THR A 29 -2.60 -2.25 25.75
C THR A 29 -4.11 -2.19 26.03
N PRO A 30 -4.72 -3.28 26.55
CA PRO A 30 -6.13 -3.28 26.97
C PRO A 30 -6.47 -2.24 28.07
N ALA A 31 -5.46 -1.76 28.79
CA ALA A 31 -5.62 -0.73 29.83
C ALA A 31 -5.51 0.71 29.28
N THR A 32 -5.22 0.87 27.98
CA THR A 32 -5.06 2.18 27.35
C THR A 32 -6.41 2.92 27.35
N PRO A 33 -6.44 4.22 27.71
CA PRO A 33 -7.66 5.00 27.63
C PRO A 33 -8.26 4.98 26.22
N ILE A 34 -9.58 4.83 26.14
CA ILE A 34 -10.33 4.67 24.86
C ILE A 34 -9.98 5.79 23.86
N TYR A 35 -9.89 7.03 24.32
CA TYR A 35 -9.56 8.18 23.46
C TYR A 35 -8.15 8.08 22.85
N SER A 36 -7.19 7.52 23.58
CA SER A 36 -5.81 7.36 23.12
C SER A 36 -5.70 6.21 22.13
N GLY A 37 -6.38 5.09 22.40
CA GLY A 37 -6.46 3.97 21.45
C GLY A 37 -7.13 4.37 20.14
N ALA A 38 -8.22 5.15 20.22
CA ALA A 38 -8.91 5.69 19.05
C ALA A 38 -8.01 6.66 18.25
N ALA A 39 -7.25 7.53 18.91
CA ALA A 39 -6.31 8.43 18.24
C ALA A 39 -5.19 7.69 17.50
N SER A 40 -4.59 6.66 18.12
CA SER A 40 -3.59 5.81 17.47
C SER A 40 -4.18 5.07 16.26
N PHE A 41 -5.37 4.50 16.40
CA PHE A 41 -6.06 3.82 15.29
C PHE A 41 -6.37 4.77 14.13
N MET A 42 -6.89 5.97 14.42
CA MET A 42 -7.15 7.01 13.41
C MET A 42 -5.86 7.51 12.74
N GLY A 43 -4.75 7.57 13.46
CA GLY A 43 -3.42 7.87 12.91
C GLY A 43 -2.96 6.82 11.89
N VAL A 44 -3.06 5.54 12.26
CA VAL A 44 -2.76 4.42 11.35
C VAL A 44 -3.69 4.41 10.14
N LEU A 45 -4.98 4.69 10.35
CA LEU A 45 -5.96 4.82 9.28
C LEU A 45 -5.57 5.91 8.28
N GLY A 46 -5.26 7.11 8.77
CA GLY A 46 -4.90 8.26 7.93
C GLY A 46 -3.67 7.97 7.06
N VAL A 47 -2.63 7.38 7.66
CA VAL A 47 -1.41 6.97 6.94
C VAL A 47 -1.72 5.90 5.89
N THR A 48 -2.57 4.93 6.23
CA THR A 48 -2.93 3.85 5.29
C THR A 48 -3.77 4.36 4.12
N VAL A 49 -4.70 5.30 4.35
CA VAL A 49 -5.49 5.93 3.27
C VAL A 49 -4.59 6.75 2.34
N MET A 50 -3.70 7.58 2.89
CA MET A 50 -2.73 8.34 2.09
C MET A 50 -1.81 7.42 1.28
N ALA A 51 -1.28 6.37 1.92
CA ALA A 51 -0.46 5.37 1.25
C ALA A 51 -1.21 4.69 0.10
N SER A 52 -2.47 4.32 0.34
CA SER A 52 -3.34 3.73 -0.68
C SER A 52 -3.51 4.68 -1.86
N MET A 53 -3.83 5.96 -1.63
CA MET A 53 -3.99 6.94 -2.72
C MET A 53 -2.72 7.09 -3.58
N VAL A 54 -1.55 7.22 -2.95
CA VAL A 54 -0.26 7.29 -3.66
C VAL A 54 -0.02 6.02 -4.47
N TYR A 55 -0.38 4.86 -3.93
CA TYR A 55 -0.27 3.57 -4.60
C TYR A 55 -1.19 3.48 -5.82
N PHE A 56 -2.45 3.91 -5.70
CA PHE A 56 -3.41 3.95 -6.81
C PHE A 56 -2.89 4.83 -7.96
N VAL A 57 -2.32 6.00 -7.67
CA VAL A 57 -1.85 6.95 -8.70
C VAL A 57 -0.55 6.51 -9.36
N THR A 58 0.34 5.83 -8.63
CA THR A 58 1.68 5.48 -9.14
C THR A 58 1.74 4.06 -9.70
N VAL A 59 1.08 3.10 -9.06
CA VAL A 59 1.24 1.66 -9.34
C VAL A 59 0.24 1.14 -10.37
N ILE A 60 -0.99 1.66 -10.38
CA ILE A 60 -1.99 1.23 -11.38
C ILE A 60 -1.57 1.64 -12.80
N PRO A 61 -1.18 2.91 -13.07
CA PRO A 61 -0.76 3.30 -14.41
C PRO A 61 0.49 2.55 -14.86
N THR A 62 1.47 2.35 -13.97
CA THR A 62 2.68 1.57 -14.29
C THR A 62 2.36 0.10 -14.56
N SER A 63 1.37 -0.48 -13.86
CA SER A 63 0.89 -1.85 -14.13
C SER A 63 0.21 -1.97 -15.50
N PHE A 64 -0.61 -0.99 -15.90
CA PHE A 64 -1.21 -0.94 -17.24
C PHE A 64 -0.17 -0.74 -18.35
N ILE A 65 0.85 0.10 -18.11
CA ILE A 65 1.96 0.29 -19.05
C ILE A 65 2.70 -1.02 -19.30
N LEU A 66 2.92 -1.83 -18.25
CA LEU A 66 3.59 -3.13 -18.33
C LEU A 66 2.76 -4.24 -18.99
N LEU A 67 1.45 -4.07 -19.16
CA LEU A 67 0.63 -5.03 -19.89
C LEU A 67 0.86 -4.95 -21.42
N LYS A 68 1.36 -3.83 -21.95
CA LYS A 68 1.71 -3.69 -23.38
C LYS A 68 3.08 -4.28 -23.67
N SER A 69 3.20 -5.12 -24.70
CA SER A 69 4.48 -5.74 -25.09
C SER A 69 5.53 -4.71 -25.52
N GLU A 70 5.15 -3.71 -26.32
CA GLU A 70 6.05 -2.64 -26.78
C GLU A 70 6.71 -1.88 -25.61
N ASN A 71 5.95 -1.62 -24.54
CA ASN A 71 6.47 -0.98 -23.35
C ASN A 71 7.38 -1.92 -22.55
N ARG A 72 7.07 -3.22 -22.51
CA ARG A 72 7.94 -4.21 -21.85
C ARG A 72 9.30 -4.29 -22.54
N ASP A 73 9.34 -4.25 -23.86
CA ASP A 73 10.58 -4.21 -24.62
C ASP A 73 11.34 -2.89 -24.41
N TYR A 74 10.63 -1.76 -24.43
CA TYR A 74 11.21 -0.43 -24.16
C TYR A 74 11.83 -0.32 -22.75
N PHE A 75 11.19 -0.88 -21.73
CA PHE A 75 11.68 -0.89 -20.35
C PHE A 75 12.63 -2.06 -20.03
N LYS A 76 12.96 -2.89 -21.02
CA LYS A 76 13.79 -4.10 -20.89
C LYS A 76 13.26 -5.09 -19.84
N PHE A 77 11.94 -5.18 -19.69
CA PHE A 77 11.26 -6.21 -18.91
C PHE A 77 11.02 -7.45 -19.78
N GLN A 78 12.10 -8.04 -20.31
CA GLN A 78 12.02 -9.22 -21.18
C GLN A 78 11.82 -10.55 -20.41
N ASN A 79 11.96 -10.53 -19.09
CA ASN A 79 11.94 -11.71 -18.24
C ASN A 79 10.63 -11.84 -17.43
N ILE A 80 10.30 -13.05 -16.96
CA ILE A 80 9.08 -13.36 -16.16
C ILE A 80 8.89 -12.47 -14.92
N GLY A 81 9.95 -11.81 -14.43
CA GLY A 81 9.91 -10.92 -13.26
C GLY A 81 8.87 -9.78 -13.33
N TRP A 82 8.46 -9.33 -14.52
CA TRP A 82 7.36 -8.34 -14.62
C TRP A 82 6.04 -8.89 -14.07
N LYS A 83 5.78 -10.19 -14.19
CA LYS A 83 4.59 -10.85 -13.64
C LYS A 83 4.59 -10.84 -12.12
N SER A 84 5.74 -11.11 -11.50
CA SER A 84 5.90 -11.07 -10.04
C SER A 84 5.66 -9.65 -9.50
N VAL A 85 6.19 -8.63 -10.18
CA VAL A 85 5.94 -7.24 -9.79
C VAL A 85 4.48 -6.86 -9.96
N MET A 86 3.84 -7.29 -11.06
CA MET A 86 2.40 -7.08 -11.25
C MET A 86 1.58 -7.76 -10.14
N PHE A 87 1.91 -9.00 -9.78
CA PHE A 87 1.22 -9.75 -8.73
C PHE A 87 1.35 -9.06 -7.36
N LEU A 88 2.56 -8.63 -6.99
CA LEU A 88 2.80 -7.90 -5.75
C LEU A 88 1.99 -6.59 -5.71
N ASN A 89 1.94 -5.88 -6.84
CA ASN A 89 1.18 -4.64 -6.97
C ASN A 89 -0.32 -4.85 -6.72
N TRP A 90 -0.90 -5.89 -7.33
CA TRP A 90 -2.30 -6.25 -7.11
C TRP A 90 -2.58 -6.74 -5.69
N ALA A 91 -1.64 -7.48 -5.07
CA ALA A 91 -1.78 -7.92 -3.69
C ALA A 91 -1.80 -6.75 -2.70
N ILE A 92 -0.97 -5.73 -2.92
CA ILE A 92 -0.95 -4.51 -2.09
C ILE A 92 -2.24 -3.70 -2.27
N ILE A 93 -2.75 -3.57 -3.49
CA ILE A 93 -4.06 -2.93 -3.75
C ILE A 93 -5.17 -3.65 -2.99
N LEU A 94 -5.19 -4.99 -3.06
CA LEU A 94 -6.16 -5.80 -2.33
C LEU A 94 -6.07 -5.57 -0.82
N PHE A 95 -4.85 -5.58 -0.26
CA PHE A 95 -4.61 -5.30 1.16
C PHE A 95 -5.15 -3.93 1.58
N CYS A 96 -4.84 -2.88 0.81
CA CYS A 96 -5.34 -1.52 1.04
C CYS A 96 -6.88 -1.47 1.01
N CYS A 97 -7.52 -2.09 0.01
CA CYS A 97 -8.97 -2.14 -0.10
C CYS A 97 -9.62 -2.87 1.08
N VAL A 98 -9.08 -4.03 1.48
CA VAL A 98 -9.57 -4.80 2.62
C VAL A 98 -9.42 -4.03 3.92
N PHE A 99 -8.28 -3.36 4.12
CA PHE A 99 -8.03 -2.56 5.32
C PHE A 99 -9.00 -1.38 5.43
N VAL A 100 -9.22 -0.65 4.33
CA VAL A 100 -10.20 0.46 4.30
C VAL A 100 -11.62 -0.07 4.55
N ALA A 101 -12.01 -1.19 3.96
CA ALA A 101 -13.31 -1.81 4.21
C ALA A 101 -13.48 -2.22 5.68
N PHE A 102 -12.46 -2.85 6.27
CA PHE A 102 -12.43 -3.20 7.69
C PHE A 102 -12.60 -1.96 8.56
N ALA A 103 -11.84 -0.90 8.29
CA ALA A 103 -11.92 0.36 9.04
C ALA A 103 -13.32 0.99 9.00
N ILE A 104 -13.95 1.03 7.82
CA ILE A 104 -15.31 1.52 7.64
C ILE A 104 -16.26 0.69 8.50
N VAL A 105 -16.21 -0.64 8.42
CA VAL A 105 -17.08 -1.53 9.21
C VAL A 105 -16.87 -1.32 10.71
N SER A 106 -15.62 -1.22 11.17
CA SER A 106 -15.30 -0.97 12.58
C SER A 106 -15.70 0.41 13.08
N SER A 107 -15.96 1.38 12.20
CA SER A 107 -16.45 2.71 12.59
C SER A 107 -17.96 2.77 12.83
N PHE A 108 -18.71 1.74 12.42
CA PHE A 108 -20.15 1.61 12.62
C PHE A 108 -20.54 0.77 13.84
N PHE A 109 -19.56 0.22 14.56
CA PHE A 109 -19.71 -0.53 15.81
C PHE A 109 -19.16 0.28 16.98
#